data_AF-A0A1D3JDI8-F1
#
_entry.id   AF-A0A1D3JDI8-F1
#
_cell.length_a   1.000
_cell.length_b   1.000
_cell.length_c   1.000
_cell.angle_alpha   90.00
_cell.angle_beta   90.00
_cell.angle_gamma   90.00
#
_symmetry.space_group_name_H-M   'P 1'
#
loop_
_entity.id
_entity.type
_entity.pdbx_description
1 polymer ?
#
loop_
_entity_poly.entity_id
_entity_poly.type
_entity_poly.pdbx_seq_one_letter_code
_entity_poly.pdbx_strand_id
1 'polypeptide(L)'
;MKTTFLFSSISCALFILSSVNAQCYRSSNKSSKGALPLCKRLDEDGHITHAYLQQRLINVYDKEQEKKKEWQKWFDKQKTIVTKDLEDKKEQWLRECENSWEDYMVKLENKWMHPDLGFENEYKCKLFPHCGKWPGKKWLLWFKKQGLTCLKKDYQKWLKTRLQEYNKMMKKTLLQYNTKYQEEWCSTSGKKKRR
;
A
#
# COMPACT_ATOMS: atom_id res chain seq x y z
N MET A 1 -21.86 4.57 2.11
CA MET A 1 -20.54 4.19 2.65
C MET A 1 -20.28 2.70 2.41
N LYS A 2 -19.95 2.28 1.19
CA LYS A 2 -19.66 0.87 0.87
C LYS A 2 -18.40 0.66 0.00
N THR A 3 -17.70 1.73 -0.36
CA THR A 3 -16.58 1.70 -1.32
C THR A 3 -15.19 1.70 -0.67
N THR A 4 -15.08 1.81 0.65
CA THR A 4 -13.80 1.81 1.39
C THR A 4 -13.21 0.42 1.63
N PHE A 5 -13.95 -0.66 1.36
CA PHE A 5 -13.52 -2.04 1.62
C PHE A 5 -12.64 -2.68 0.52
N LEU A 6 -12.46 -2.03 -0.63
CA LEU A 6 -11.76 -2.62 -1.78
C LEU A 6 -10.25 -2.31 -1.85
N PHE A 7 -9.70 -1.47 -0.97
CA PHE A 7 -8.31 -1.00 -1.11
C PHE A 7 -7.26 -1.81 -0.33
N SER A 8 -7.65 -2.60 0.68
CA SER A 8 -6.71 -3.50 1.37
C SER A 8 -6.30 -4.68 0.49
N SER A 9 -7.19 -5.16 -0.38
CA SER A 9 -6.93 -6.28 -1.30
C SER A 9 -6.01 -5.89 -2.45
N ILE A 10 -6.13 -4.68 -2.99
CA ILE A 10 -5.24 -4.16 -4.05
C ILE A 10 -3.81 -4.02 -3.53
N SER A 11 -3.64 -3.63 -2.26
CA SER A 11 -2.33 -3.51 -1.63
C SER A 11 -1.64 -4.86 -1.42
N CYS A 12 -2.41 -5.90 -1.07
CA CYS A 12 -1.90 -7.27 -1.03
C CYS A 12 -1.53 -7.78 -2.44
N ALA A 13 -2.32 -7.49 -3.46
CA ALA A 13 -2.03 -7.88 -4.84
C ALA A 13 -0.77 -7.23 -5.39
N LEU A 14 -0.52 -5.95 -5.09
CA LEU A 14 0.70 -5.24 -5.49
C LEU A 14 1.94 -5.77 -4.76
N PHE A 15 1.81 -6.16 -3.49
CA PHE A 15 2.88 -6.81 -2.73
C PHE A 15 3.18 -8.23 -3.26
N ILE A 16 2.15 -8.99 -3.61
CA ILE A 16 2.32 -10.29 -4.27
C ILE A 16 3.04 -10.09 -5.61
N LEU A 17 2.62 -9.14 -6.45
CA LEU A 17 3.25 -8.87 -7.74
C LEU A 17 4.70 -8.36 -7.63
N SER A 18 5.03 -7.54 -6.62
CA SER A 18 6.41 -7.11 -6.38
C SER A 18 7.29 -8.22 -5.82
N SER A 19 6.72 -9.15 -5.04
CA SER A 19 7.44 -10.30 -4.49
C SER A 19 7.66 -11.43 -5.50
N VAL A 20 6.75 -11.62 -6.47
CA VAL A 20 6.91 -12.59 -7.58
C VAL A 20 7.96 -12.11 -8.59
N ASN A 21 8.11 -10.80 -8.78
CA ASN A 21 9.17 -10.20 -9.61
C ASN A 21 10.48 -9.94 -8.85
N ALA A 22 10.56 -10.23 -7.54
CA ALA A 22 11.82 -10.29 -6.82
C ALA A 22 12.56 -11.59 -7.20
N GLN A 23 12.85 -11.75 -8.49
CA GLN A 23 13.80 -12.73 -9.00
C GLN A 23 15.20 -12.32 -8.54
N CYS A 24 15.51 -12.58 -7.27
CA CYS A 24 16.88 -12.81 -6.83
C CYS A 24 17.39 -14.17 -7.32
N TYR A 25 17.05 -14.56 -8.55
CA TYR A 25 17.76 -15.60 -9.28
C TYR A 25 19.09 -14.99 -9.74
N ARG A 26 19.99 -14.74 -8.79
CA ARG A 26 21.38 -15.09 -9.10
C ARG A 26 21.35 -16.60 -9.22
N SER A 27 21.31 -17.08 -10.46
CA SER A 27 21.82 -18.40 -10.81
C SER A 27 23.17 -18.51 -10.13
N SER A 28 23.18 -19.08 -8.92
CA SER A 28 24.41 -19.51 -8.30
C SER A 28 24.75 -20.81 -8.99
N ASN A 29 25.21 -20.71 -10.24
CA ASN A 29 26.20 -21.62 -10.77
C ASN A 29 27.49 -21.42 -9.95
N LYS A 30 27.43 -21.71 -8.65
CA LYS A 30 28.59 -22.21 -7.94
C LYS A 30 28.71 -23.65 -8.39
N SER A 31 29.29 -23.84 -9.57
CA SER A 31 30.02 -25.08 -9.83
C SER A 31 31.04 -25.16 -8.70
N SER A 32 30.79 -26.02 -7.73
CA SER A 32 31.76 -26.38 -6.70
C SER A 32 33.02 -26.81 -7.43
N LYS A 33 34.04 -25.94 -7.44
CA LYS A 33 35.39 -26.29 -7.90
C LYS A 33 35.87 -27.43 -7.00
N GLY A 34 35.70 -28.66 -7.47
CA GLY A 34 36.03 -29.88 -6.73
C GLY A 34 35.01 -31.02 -6.84
N ALA A 35 33.76 -30.77 -7.26
CA ALA A 35 32.85 -31.87 -7.58
C ALA A 35 33.02 -32.26 -9.04
N LEU A 36 33.43 -33.52 -9.30
CA LEU A 36 33.46 -34.05 -10.65
C LEU A 36 32.09 -33.85 -11.34
N PRO A 37 32.07 -33.49 -12.65
CA PRO A 37 30.83 -33.38 -13.40
C PRO A 37 30.07 -34.71 -13.37
N LEU A 38 28.73 -34.64 -13.44
CA LEU A 38 27.81 -35.78 -13.32
C LEU A 38 28.15 -36.95 -14.27
N CYS A 39 28.81 -36.68 -15.39
CA CYS A 39 29.31 -37.67 -16.34
C CYS A 39 30.53 -38.48 -15.86
N LYS A 40 31.05 -38.24 -14.65
CA LYS A 40 32.26 -38.90 -14.12
C LYS A 40 32.04 -39.67 -12.82
N ARG A 41 30.79 -39.84 -12.36
CA ARG A 41 30.43 -40.85 -11.34
C ARG A 41 29.68 -41.95 -12.05
N LEU A 42 30.48 -42.82 -12.63
CA LEU A 42 30.03 -43.94 -13.40
C LEU A 42 30.05 -45.17 -12.49
N ASP A 43 29.09 -46.07 -12.66
CA ASP A 43 29.22 -47.47 -12.26
C ASP A 43 30.37 -48.14 -13.04
N GLU A 44 30.71 -49.39 -12.72
CA GLU A 44 31.83 -50.11 -13.33
C GLU A 44 31.80 -50.14 -14.88
N ASP A 45 30.61 -49.91 -15.46
CA ASP A 45 30.34 -49.91 -16.91
C ASP A 45 30.24 -48.52 -17.57
N GLY A 46 30.42 -47.41 -16.84
CA GLY A 46 30.46 -46.09 -17.48
C GLY A 46 29.13 -45.32 -17.56
N HIS A 47 28.10 -45.70 -16.80
CA HIS A 47 26.76 -45.10 -16.82
C HIS A 47 26.39 -44.35 -15.52
N ILE A 48 25.53 -43.34 -15.63
CA ILE A 48 24.90 -42.73 -14.45
C ILE A 48 23.72 -43.63 -14.07
N THR A 49 23.78 -44.31 -12.93
CA THR A 49 22.68 -45.18 -12.48
C THR A 49 21.37 -44.40 -12.38
N HIS A 50 20.31 -44.95 -12.97
CA HIS A 50 18.95 -44.38 -12.91
C HIS A 50 18.48 -44.12 -11.47
N ALA A 51 18.84 -45.01 -10.53
CA ALA A 51 18.57 -44.87 -9.10
C ALA A 51 19.23 -43.63 -8.47
N TYR A 52 20.48 -43.30 -8.86
CA TYR A 52 21.16 -42.10 -8.38
C TYR A 52 20.50 -40.82 -8.88
N LEU A 53 20.06 -40.79 -10.15
CA LEU A 53 19.33 -39.65 -10.71
C LEU A 53 17.98 -39.47 -10.03
N GLN A 54 17.22 -40.54 -9.82
CA GLN A 54 15.94 -40.50 -9.09
C GLN A 54 16.12 -39.96 -7.66
N GLN A 55 17.10 -40.47 -6.91
CA GLN A 55 17.38 -39.99 -5.55
C GLN A 55 17.78 -38.52 -5.53
N ARG A 56 18.56 -38.06 -6.52
CA ARG A 56 18.95 -36.64 -6.63
C ARG A 56 17.76 -35.75 -7.01
N LEU A 57 16.84 -36.23 -7.84
CA LEU A 57 15.63 -35.52 -8.22
C LEU A 57 14.68 -35.35 -7.03
N ILE A 58 14.49 -36.41 -6.23
CA ILE A 58 13.77 -36.37 -4.95
C ILE A 58 14.42 -35.36 -4.01
N ASN A 59 15.75 -35.41 -3.84
CA ASN A 59 16.47 -34.47 -2.98
C ASN A 59 16.37 -33.00 -3.44
N VAL A 60 16.27 -32.74 -4.75
CA VAL A 60 16.05 -31.39 -5.29
C VAL A 60 14.62 -30.95 -4.99
N TYR A 61 13.64 -31.82 -5.24
CA TYR A 61 12.24 -31.56 -4.98
C TYR A 61 11.96 -31.26 -3.50
N ASP A 62 12.48 -32.09 -2.59
CA ASP A 62 12.33 -31.91 -1.15
C ASP A 62 12.96 -30.58 -0.69
N LYS A 63 14.15 -30.23 -1.20
CA LYS A 63 14.79 -28.94 -0.92
C LYS A 63 13.98 -27.75 -1.46
N GLU A 64 13.30 -27.89 -2.58
CA GLU A 64 12.40 -26.85 -3.09
C GLU A 64 11.15 -26.70 -2.24
N GLN A 65 10.58 -27.82 -1.76
CA GLN A 65 9.44 -27.81 -0.84
C GLN A 65 9.81 -27.19 0.52
N GLU A 66 11.00 -27.50 1.05
CA GLU A 66 11.50 -26.87 2.28
C GLU A 66 11.67 -25.36 2.10
N LYS A 67 12.32 -24.92 1.01
CA LYS A 67 12.45 -23.48 0.70
C LYS A 67 11.09 -22.81 0.57
N LYS A 68 10.11 -23.47 -0.04
CA LYS A 68 8.74 -22.95 -0.15
C LYS A 68 8.09 -22.79 1.22
N LYS A 69 8.25 -23.77 2.12
CA LYS A 69 7.75 -23.68 3.50
C LYS A 69 8.43 -22.57 4.29
N GLU A 70 9.75 -22.42 4.16
CA GLU A 70 10.51 -21.34 4.81
C GLU A 70 10.08 -19.96 4.30
N TRP A 71 9.93 -19.82 2.98
CA TRP A 71 9.44 -18.59 2.34
C TRP A 71 8.04 -18.26 2.83
N GLN A 72 7.13 -19.24 2.89
CA GLN A 72 5.77 -19.04 3.35
C GLN A 72 5.73 -18.57 4.80
N LYS A 73 6.50 -19.21 5.69
CA LYS A 73 6.62 -18.78 7.10
C LYS A 73 7.15 -17.37 7.23
N TRP A 74 8.18 -17.02 6.46
CA TRP A 74 8.73 -15.67 6.45
C TRP A 74 7.70 -14.65 5.94
N PHE A 75 7.02 -14.96 4.82
CA PHE A 75 6.02 -14.10 4.21
C PHE A 75 4.84 -13.86 5.16
N ASP A 76 4.31 -14.90 5.80
CA ASP A 76 3.20 -14.78 6.75
C ASP A 76 3.58 -13.93 7.96
N LYS A 77 4.83 -14.05 8.46
CA LYS A 77 5.35 -13.18 9.51
C LYS A 77 5.39 -11.71 9.06
N GLN A 78 5.90 -11.42 7.86
CA GLN A 78 5.94 -10.05 7.36
C GLN A 78 4.56 -9.48 7.10
N LYS A 79 3.64 -10.29 6.57
CA LYS A 79 2.24 -9.91 6.35
C LYS A 79 1.59 -9.43 7.64
N THR A 80 1.77 -10.15 8.75
CA THR A 80 1.24 -9.74 10.05
C THR A 80 1.81 -8.40 10.53
N ILE A 81 3.13 -8.20 10.37
CA ILE A 81 3.80 -6.94 10.76
C ILE A 81 3.27 -5.77 9.94
N VAL A 82 3.22 -5.91 8.61
CA VAL A 82 2.74 -4.86 7.70
C VAL A 82 1.27 -4.56 7.96
N THR A 83 0.44 -5.59 8.15
CA THR A 83 -1.00 -5.40 8.42
C THR A 83 -1.21 -4.58 9.69
N LYS A 84 -0.50 -4.92 10.77
CA LYS A 84 -0.59 -4.19 12.04
C LYS A 84 -0.16 -2.73 11.89
N ASP A 85 0.98 -2.45 11.25
CA ASP A 85 1.43 -1.06 11.05
C ASP A 85 0.46 -0.25 10.17
N LEU A 86 -0.16 -0.87 9.17
CA LEU A 86 -1.19 -0.20 8.36
C LEU A 86 -2.46 0.09 9.16
N GLU A 87 -2.88 -0.82 10.05
CA GLU A 87 -4.01 -0.60 10.96
C GLU A 87 -3.73 0.52 11.95
N ASP A 88 -2.55 0.52 12.59
CA ASP A 88 -2.12 1.55 13.52
C ASP A 88 -2.10 2.94 12.84
N LYS A 89 -1.54 3.03 11.64
CA LYS A 89 -1.52 4.28 10.85
C LYS A 89 -2.90 4.72 10.40
N LYS A 90 -3.78 3.79 10.06
CA LYS A 90 -5.18 4.11 9.73
C LYS A 90 -5.88 4.71 10.95
N GLU A 91 -5.69 4.13 12.12
CA GLU A 91 -6.32 4.61 13.35
C GLU A 91 -5.76 5.98 13.77
N GLN A 92 -4.45 6.18 13.64
CA GLN A 92 -3.84 7.50 13.81
C GLN A 92 -4.45 8.54 12.86
N TRP A 93 -4.56 8.20 11.57
CA TRP A 93 -5.17 9.10 10.58
C TRP A 93 -6.62 9.45 10.90
N LEU A 94 -7.40 8.50 11.42
CA LEU A 94 -8.78 8.76 11.84
C LEU A 94 -8.84 9.82 12.95
N ARG A 95 -7.98 9.69 13.98
CA ARG A 95 -7.87 10.68 15.06
C ARG A 95 -7.44 12.06 14.55
N GLU A 96 -6.46 12.10 13.65
CA GLU A 96 -6.03 13.35 13.00
C GLU A 96 -7.16 13.97 12.15
N CYS A 97 -7.96 13.12 11.48
CA CYS A 97 -9.08 13.55 10.67
C CYS A 97 -10.19 14.19 11.52
N GLU A 98 -10.48 13.63 12.70
CA GLU A 98 -11.42 14.19 13.69
C GLU A 98 -10.97 15.58 14.16
N ASN A 99 -9.71 15.73 14.58
CA ASN A 99 -9.20 17.05 14.99
C ASN A 99 -9.29 18.07 13.85
N SER A 100 -9.00 17.63 12.62
CA SER A 100 -9.04 18.53 11.48
C SER A 100 -10.45 18.85 10.97
N TRP A 101 -11.44 18.05 11.38
CA TRP A 101 -12.84 18.33 11.10
C TRP A 101 -13.28 19.58 11.87
N GLU A 102 -12.89 19.71 13.14
CA GLU A 102 -13.17 20.90 13.94
C GLU A 102 -12.55 22.16 13.31
N ASP A 103 -11.27 22.09 12.93
CA ASP A 103 -10.60 23.18 12.21
C ASP A 103 -11.31 23.55 10.90
N TYR A 104 -11.80 22.54 10.18
CA TYR A 104 -12.55 22.74 8.94
C TYR A 104 -13.88 23.44 9.21
N MET A 105 -14.62 23.03 10.24
CA MET A 105 -15.89 23.64 10.62
C MET A 105 -15.72 25.11 11.01
N VAL A 106 -14.70 25.44 11.83
CA VAL A 106 -14.40 26.83 12.20
C VAL A 106 -14.03 27.67 10.97
N LYS A 107 -13.20 27.15 10.06
CA LYS A 107 -12.85 27.85 8.81
C LYS A 107 -14.05 28.03 7.90
N LEU A 108 -14.92 27.03 7.83
CA LEU A 108 -16.14 27.08 7.03
C LEU A 108 -17.10 28.14 7.61
N GLU A 109 -17.33 28.14 8.91
CA GLU A 109 -18.15 29.16 9.57
C GLU A 109 -17.62 30.57 9.30
N ASN A 110 -16.34 30.81 9.56
CA ASN A 110 -15.71 32.11 9.30
C ASN A 110 -15.86 32.55 7.84
N LYS A 111 -15.68 31.62 6.88
CA LYS A 111 -15.86 31.91 5.45
C LYS A 111 -17.29 32.30 5.11
N TRP A 112 -18.28 31.66 5.72
CA TRP A 112 -19.70 31.93 5.48
C TRP A 112 -20.21 33.17 6.22
N MET A 113 -19.59 33.52 7.35
CA MET A 113 -19.86 34.73 8.13
C MET A 113 -19.22 35.98 7.49
N HIS A 114 -18.16 35.82 6.70
CA HIS A 114 -17.48 36.90 6.01
C HIS A 114 -17.35 36.63 4.49
N PRO A 115 -18.46 36.64 3.73
CA PRO A 115 -18.41 36.41 2.28
C PRO A 115 -17.72 37.59 1.59
N ASP A 116 -16.45 37.39 1.23
CA ASP A 116 -15.63 38.35 0.50
C ASP A 116 -15.76 38.19 -1.03
N LEU A 117 -14.98 38.96 -1.80
CA LEU A 117 -14.89 38.83 -3.26
C LEU A 117 -14.42 37.42 -3.70
N GLY A 118 -13.71 36.69 -2.84
CA GLY A 118 -13.32 35.30 -3.08
C GLY A 118 -14.52 34.35 -3.16
N PHE A 119 -15.57 34.61 -2.36
CA PHE A 119 -16.83 33.85 -2.40
C PHE A 119 -17.54 33.96 -3.75
N GLU A 120 -17.56 35.17 -4.35
CA GLU A 120 -18.10 35.39 -5.69
C GLU A 120 -17.33 34.58 -6.75
N ASN A 121 -16.00 34.56 -6.66
CA ASN A 121 -15.16 33.83 -7.61
C ASN A 121 -15.27 32.31 -7.46
N GLU A 122 -15.28 31.79 -6.23
CA GLU A 122 -15.27 30.35 -5.96
C GLU A 122 -16.63 29.70 -6.25
N TYR A 123 -17.73 30.38 -5.97
CA TYR A 123 -19.08 29.83 -6.15
C TYR A 123 -19.85 30.44 -7.32
N LYS A 124 -19.30 31.45 -8.01
CA LYS A 124 -19.99 32.23 -9.05
C LYS A 124 -21.32 32.80 -8.55
N CYS A 125 -21.35 33.23 -7.29
CA CYS A 125 -22.56 33.69 -6.61
C CYS A 125 -22.33 35.04 -5.93
N LYS A 126 -23.09 36.06 -6.36
CA LYS A 126 -23.10 37.40 -5.75
C LYS A 126 -23.95 37.43 -4.49
N LEU A 127 -23.38 36.91 -3.40
CA LEU A 127 -24.06 36.88 -2.10
C LEU A 127 -24.01 38.26 -1.43
N PHE A 128 -22.82 38.84 -1.36
CA PHE A 128 -22.59 40.18 -0.80
C PHE A 128 -22.63 41.26 -1.90
N PRO A 129 -23.12 42.49 -1.63
CA PRO A 129 -23.73 42.98 -0.38
C PRO A 129 -25.23 42.65 -0.27
N HIS A 130 -25.82 42.00 -1.27
CA HIS A 130 -27.27 41.85 -1.37
C HIS A 130 -27.90 41.05 -0.23
N CYS A 131 -27.21 40.05 0.31
CA CYS A 131 -27.72 39.16 1.35
C CYS A 131 -28.03 39.87 2.67
N GLY A 132 -27.31 40.95 3.02
CA GLY A 132 -27.52 41.69 4.26
C GLY A 132 -28.87 42.42 4.34
N LYS A 133 -29.52 42.62 3.18
CA LYS A 133 -30.85 43.26 3.07
C LYS A 133 -31.98 42.26 2.80
N TRP A 134 -31.69 40.96 2.77
CA TRP A 134 -32.70 39.97 2.43
C TRP A 134 -33.58 39.62 3.64
N PRO A 135 -34.91 39.56 3.48
CA PRO A 135 -35.76 39.00 4.51
C PRO A 135 -35.49 37.50 4.65
N GLY A 136 -35.70 36.94 5.84
CA GLY A 136 -35.36 35.54 6.16
C GLY A 136 -35.92 34.51 5.17
N LYS A 137 -37.13 34.72 4.62
CA LYS A 137 -37.71 33.86 3.58
C LYS A 137 -36.88 33.82 2.29
N LYS A 138 -36.32 34.96 1.86
CA LYS A 138 -35.47 35.07 0.67
C LYS A 138 -34.11 34.41 0.91
N TRP A 139 -33.56 34.59 2.12
CA TRP A 139 -32.33 33.93 2.54
C TRP A 139 -32.48 32.40 2.54
N LEU A 140 -33.56 31.89 3.14
CA LEU A 140 -33.88 30.46 3.17
C LEU A 140 -34.05 29.88 1.75
N LEU A 141 -34.75 30.60 0.86
CA LEU A 141 -34.94 30.17 -0.53
C LEU A 141 -33.61 30.08 -1.27
N TRP A 142 -32.75 31.09 -1.11
CA TRP A 142 -31.42 31.08 -1.71
C TRP A 142 -30.55 29.97 -1.14
N PHE A 143 -30.54 29.77 0.18
CA PHE A 143 -29.75 28.73 0.83
C PHE A 143 -30.14 27.34 0.32
N LYS A 144 -31.45 27.06 0.20
CA LYS A 144 -31.95 25.80 -0.37
C LYS A 144 -31.56 25.59 -1.83
N LYS A 145 -31.54 26.66 -2.64
CA LYS A 145 -31.24 26.57 -4.08
C LYS A 145 -29.75 26.53 -4.40
N GLN A 146 -28.94 27.31 -3.69
CA GLN A 146 -27.53 27.53 -4.02
C GLN A 146 -26.61 27.29 -2.82
N GLY A 147 -26.95 27.79 -1.63
CA GLY A 147 -26.07 27.70 -0.46
C GLY A 147 -25.70 26.25 -0.09
N LEU A 148 -26.67 25.35 -0.11
CA LEU A 148 -26.46 23.93 0.18
C LEU A 148 -25.57 23.24 -0.86
N THR A 149 -25.61 23.69 -2.12
CA THR A 149 -24.71 23.20 -3.18
C THR A 149 -23.28 23.68 -2.95
N CYS A 150 -23.10 24.91 -2.50
CA CYS A 150 -21.78 25.46 -2.13
C CYS A 150 -21.17 24.69 -0.96
N LEU A 151 -21.93 24.47 0.12
CA LEU A 151 -21.48 23.67 1.28
C LEU A 151 -21.11 22.24 0.89
N LYS A 152 -21.91 21.59 0.04
CA LYS A 152 -21.58 20.26 -0.49
C LYS A 152 -20.25 20.25 -1.24
N LYS A 153 -19.96 21.27 -2.04
CA LYS A 153 -18.69 21.39 -2.78
C LYS A 153 -17.50 21.55 -1.83
N ASP A 154 -17.62 22.39 -0.80
CA ASP A 154 -16.56 22.54 0.19
C ASP A 154 -16.28 21.25 0.93
N TYR A 155 -17.35 20.57 1.35
CA TYR A 155 -17.22 19.29 2.04
C TYR A 155 -16.55 18.24 1.15
N GLN A 156 -16.96 18.14 -0.12
CA GLN A 156 -16.33 17.25 -1.09
C GLN A 156 -14.85 17.57 -1.31
N LYS A 157 -14.50 18.86 -1.37
CA LYS A 157 -13.10 19.32 -1.53
C LYS A 157 -12.27 18.92 -0.31
N TRP A 158 -12.75 19.19 0.90
CA TRP A 158 -12.08 18.79 2.14
C TRP A 158 -11.90 17.27 2.23
N LEU A 159 -12.97 16.50 1.98
CA LEU A 159 -12.93 15.04 2.02
C LEU A 159 -11.94 14.48 0.99
N LYS A 160 -11.91 15.04 -0.23
CA LYS A 160 -10.98 14.63 -1.27
C LYS A 160 -9.53 14.85 -0.85
N THR A 161 -9.21 16.00 -0.27
CA THR A 161 -7.87 16.29 0.25
C THR A 161 -7.47 15.29 1.33
N ARG A 162 -8.36 15.01 2.29
CA ARG A 162 -8.11 14.04 3.36
C ARG A 162 -7.85 12.63 2.84
N LEU A 163 -8.66 12.17 1.89
CA LEU A 163 -8.46 10.88 1.24
C LEU A 163 -7.16 10.81 0.45
N GLN A 164 -6.74 11.91 -0.20
CA GLN A 164 -5.46 11.96 -0.90
C GLN A 164 -4.27 11.84 0.04
N GLU A 165 -4.32 12.51 1.19
CA GLU A 165 -3.29 12.42 2.24
C GLU A 165 -3.18 10.99 2.79
N TYR A 166 -4.33 10.36 3.10
CA TYR A 166 -4.39 8.96 3.52
C TYR A 166 -3.74 8.03 2.50
N ASN A 167 -4.14 8.14 1.23
CA ASN A 167 -3.61 7.29 0.17
C ASN A 167 -2.10 7.48 -0.03
N LYS A 168 -1.61 8.72 0.08
CA LYS A 168 -0.18 9.03 0.00
C LYS A 168 0.61 8.37 1.13
N MET A 169 0.10 8.45 2.36
CA MET A 169 0.70 7.81 3.54
C MET A 169 0.75 6.29 3.41
N MET A 170 -0.36 5.67 3.01
CA MET A 170 -0.44 4.21 2.84
C MET A 170 0.52 3.73 1.76
N LYS A 171 0.54 4.41 0.61
CA LYS A 171 1.48 4.10 -0.48
C LYS A 171 2.93 4.24 -0.05
N LYS A 172 3.28 5.31 0.68
CA LYS A 172 4.64 5.53 1.20
C LYS A 172 5.06 4.40 2.14
N THR A 173 4.17 3.99 3.04
CA THR A 173 4.42 2.89 3.99
C THR A 173 4.69 1.57 3.27
N LEU A 174 3.83 1.21 2.31
CA LEU A 174 4.01 -0.01 1.52
C LEU A 174 5.33 0.01 0.72
N LEU A 175 5.68 1.15 0.14
CA LEU A 175 6.93 1.30 -0.59
C LEU A 175 8.15 1.10 0.33
N GLN A 176 8.13 1.66 1.54
CA GLN A 176 9.19 1.47 2.54
C GLN A 176 9.39 0.01 2.90
N TYR A 177 8.30 -0.74 3.12
CA TYR A 177 8.39 -2.19 3.37
C TYR A 177 8.93 -2.94 2.15
N ASN A 178 8.48 -2.60 0.95
CA ASN A 178 8.97 -3.24 -0.26
C ASN A 178 10.49 -3.05 -0.42
N THR A 179 11.00 -1.82 -0.24
CA THR A 179 12.45 -1.55 -0.28
C THR A 179 13.19 -2.33 0.81
N LYS A 180 12.71 -2.26 2.05
CA LYS A 180 13.32 -2.98 3.19
C LYS A 180 13.41 -4.48 2.94
N TYR A 181 12.34 -5.10 2.46
CA TYR A 181 12.31 -6.55 2.21
C TYR A 181 13.12 -6.95 0.99
N GLN A 182 13.18 -6.11 -0.05
CA GLN A 182 14.10 -6.31 -1.16
C GLN A 182 15.55 -6.36 -0.67
N GLU A 183 15.96 -5.43 0.21
CA GLU A 183 17.30 -5.38 0.80
C GLU A 183 17.58 -6.58 1.73
N GLU A 184 16.64 -6.93 2.61
CA GLU A 184 16.76 -8.07 3.53
C GLU A 184 16.89 -9.39 2.77
N TRP A 185 16.11 -9.59 1.71
CA TRP A 185 16.15 -10.80 0.88
C TRP A 185 17.42 -10.87 0.02
N CYS A 186 17.83 -9.76 -0.58
CA CYS A 186 19.08 -9.68 -1.35
C CYS A 186 20.31 -9.96 -0.47
N SER A 187 20.31 -9.45 0.77
CA SER A 187 21.44 -9.60 1.70
C SER A 187 21.53 -10.98 2.38
N THR A 188 20.42 -11.69 2.57
CA THR A 188 20.42 -13.06 3.13
C THR A 188 21.03 -14.09 2.17
N SER A 189 20.95 -13.85 0.84
CA SER A 189 21.57 -14.73 -0.17
C SER A 189 23.11 -14.79 -0.11
N GLY A 190 23.75 -13.83 0.57
CA GLY A 190 25.21 -13.76 0.74
C GLY A 190 25.76 -14.43 2.02
N LYS A 191 24.92 -14.72 3.02
CA LYS A 191 25.33 -15.27 4.32
C LYS A 191 24.97 -16.75 4.48
N LYS A 192 25.31 -17.60 3.51
CA LYS A 192 25.53 -19.02 3.83
C LYS A 192 26.85 -19.15 4.58
N LYS A 193 26.71 -19.28 5.91
CA LYS A 193 27.69 -19.69 6.91
C LYS A 193 28.86 -20.47 6.29
N ARG A 194 30.06 -19.90 6.37
CA ARG A 194 31.28 -20.69 6.56
C ARG A 194 31.18 -21.28 7.97
N ARG A 195 30.80 -22.55 8.06
CA ARG A 195 31.14 -23.44 9.17
C ARG A 195 31.62 -24.72 8.54
#